data_AF-A0A7M3S9Y7-F1
#
_entry.id   AF-A0A7M3S9Y7-F1
#
_cell.length_a   1.000
_cell.length_b   1.000
_cell.length_c   1.000
_cell.angle_alpha   90.00
_cell.angle_beta   90.00
_cell.angle_gamma   90.00
#
_symmetry.space_group_name_H-M   'P 1'
#
loop_
_entity.id
_entity.type
_entity.pdbx_description
1 polymer ?
#
loop_
_entity_poly.entity_id
_entity_poly.type
_entity_poly.pdbx_seq_one_letter_code
_entity_poly.pdbx_strand_id
1 'polypeptide(L)'
;MSDRTAEKLVEKIKGLHKSDSNIFIGVMKAGNGCNVNGFNLDAEDLLLSEHLKTGYQGASEYIEPLKSGDTVLVLKIDNLFIVTERLVTG
;
A
#
# COMPACT_ATOMS: atom_id res chain seq x y z
N MET A 1 -27.35 -21.22 10.17
CA MET A 1 -26.14 -22.04 9.97
C MET A 1 -24.97 -21.09 10.00
N SER A 2 -24.17 -21.09 11.07
CA SER A 2 -23.05 -20.16 11.21
C SER A 2 -22.02 -20.44 10.12
N ASP A 3 -21.43 -19.37 9.59
CA ASP A 3 -20.56 -19.36 8.43
C ASP A 3 -19.18 -19.97 8.78
N ARG A 4 -19.20 -21.28 9.02
CA ARG A 4 -18.05 -22.12 9.36
C ARG A 4 -16.92 -22.00 8.33
N THR A 5 -17.23 -21.53 7.13
CA THR A 5 -16.27 -21.26 6.06
C THR A 5 -15.54 -19.95 6.31
N ALA A 6 -16.26 -18.87 6.63
CA ALA A 6 -15.66 -17.60 7.01
C ALA A 6 -14.81 -17.71 8.29
N GLU A 7 -15.28 -18.44 9.30
CA GLU A 7 -14.53 -18.68 10.55
C GLU A 7 -13.21 -19.43 10.29
N LYS A 8 -13.22 -20.45 9.43
CA LYS A 8 -12.00 -21.18 9.03
C LYS A 8 -11.05 -20.34 8.20
N LEU A 9 -11.57 -19.44 7.36
CA LEU A 9 -10.76 -18.53 6.57
C LEU A 9 -10.06 -17.50 7.47
N VAL A 10 -10.79 -16.93 8.42
CA VAL A 10 -10.27 -15.99 9.42
C VAL A 10 -9.18 -16.64 10.27
N GLU A 11 -9.36 -17.88 10.72
CA GLU A 11 -8.33 -18.61 11.46
C GLU A 11 -7.08 -18.91 10.62
N LYS A 12 -7.23 -19.26 9.33
CA LYS A 12 -6.09 -19.38 8.41
C LYS A 12 -5.38 -18.04 8.20
N ILE A 13 -6.11 -16.93 8.06
CA ILE A 13 -5.55 -15.58 7.90
C ILE A 13 -4.79 -15.15 9.15
N LYS A 14 -5.33 -15.41 10.35
CA LYS A 14 -4.62 -15.17 11.62
C LYS A 14 -3.31 -15.96 11.73
N GLY A 15 -3.27 -17.19 11.21
CA GLY A 15 -2.05 -17.99 11.12
C GLY A 15 -1.03 -17.50 10.08
N LEU A 16 -1.46 -16.71 9.09
CA LEU A 16 -0.62 -16.05 8.10
C LEU A 16 -0.07 -14.71 8.59
N HIS A 17 -0.65 -14.13 9.65
CA HIS A 17 -0.16 -12.93 10.31
C HIS A 17 1.05 -13.22 11.20
N LYS A 18 2.19 -13.55 10.59
CA LYS A 18 3.37 -12.76 10.94
C LYS A 18 3.25 -11.51 10.08
N SER A 19 2.60 -10.48 10.60
CA SER A 19 2.71 -9.17 9.99
C SER A 19 4.20 -8.86 9.99
N ASP A 20 4.86 -8.97 8.83
CA ASP A 20 6.17 -8.39 8.69
C ASP A 20 6.04 -6.96 9.19
N SER A 21 6.79 -6.61 10.22
CA SER A 21 6.73 -5.32 10.94
C SER A 21 7.06 -4.10 10.05
N ASN A 22 7.18 -4.36 8.76
CA ASN A 22 7.68 -3.51 7.71
C ASN A 22 6.64 -3.29 6.61
N ILE A 23 5.43 -3.85 6.69
CA ILE A 23 4.37 -3.61 5.70
C ILE A 23 3.30 -2.71 6.32
N PHE A 24 2.98 -1.63 5.64
CA PHE A 24 2.04 -0.62 6.10
C PHE A 24 1.07 -0.21 4.99
N ILE A 25 -0.08 0.32 5.40
CA ILE A 25 -0.98 1.06 4.51
C ILE A 25 -0.74 2.54 4.76
N GLY A 26 -0.56 3.30 3.69
CA GLY A 26 -0.37 4.74 3.72
C GLY A 26 -1.34 5.50 2.83
N VAL A 27 -1.35 6.82 3.00
CA VAL A 27 -2.13 7.74 2.17
C VAL A 27 -1.19 8.78 1.57
N MET A 28 -1.21 8.92 0.24
CA MET A 28 -0.40 9.91 -0.45
C MET A 28 -0.80 11.33 -0.07
N LYS A 29 0.19 12.19 0.13
CA LYS A 29 0.02 13.64 0.33
C LYS A 29 0.27 14.37 -0.98
N ALA A 30 0.02 15.68 -1.01
CA ALA A 30 0.43 16.51 -2.14
C ALA A 30 1.96 16.45 -2.32
N GLY A 31 2.42 16.31 -3.57
CA GLY A 31 3.84 16.07 -3.87
C GLY A 31 4.25 14.60 -3.68
N ASN A 32 5.53 14.36 -3.41
CA ASN A 32 6.09 13.01 -3.23
C ASN A 32 6.14 12.60 -1.75
N GLY A 33 5.05 12.79 -1.02
CA GLY A 33 4.97 12.45 0.42
C GLY A 33 3.87 11.43 0.73
N CYS A 34 3.98 10.73 1.85
CA CYS A 34 3.02 9.72 2.29
C CYS A 34 2.80 9.81 3.81
N ASN A 35 1.56 9.67 4.26
CA ASN A 35 1.25 9.49 5.67
C ASN A 35 1.07 7.99 5.97
N VAL A 36 1.83 7.49 6.94
CA VAL A 36 1.74 6.10 7.42
C VAL A 36 1.47 6.14 8.92
N ASN A 37 0.28 5.70 9.35
CA ASN A 37 -0.13 5.68 10.77
C ASN A 37 0.13 7.00 11.53
N GLY A 38 -0.10 8.15 10.88
CA GLY A 38 0.13 9.47 11.48
C GLY A 38 1.56 10.02 11.31
N PHE A 39 2.52 9.21 10.87
CA PHE A 39 3.87 9.67 10.53
C PHE A 39 3.90 10.17 9.09
N ASN A 40 4.47 11.36 8.88
CA ASN A 40 4.66 11.92 7.55
C ASN A 40 6.04 11.52 7.03
N LEU A 41 6.06 10.87 5.87
CA LEU A 41 7.25 10.56 5.10
C LEU A 41 7.34 11.56 3.95
N ASP A 42 8.48 12.23 3.85
CA ASP A 42 8.79 13.17 2.79
C ASP A 42 9.76 12.52 1.78
N ALA A 43 10.07 13.22 0.69
CA ALA A 43 10.77 12.65 -0.45
C ALA A 43 12.19 12.12 -0.16
N GLU A 44 12.79 12.50 0.98
CA GLU A 44 14.12 12.03 1.42
C GLU A 44 14.06 10.61 1.99
N ASP A 45 12.95 10.24 2.62
CA ASP A 45 12.75 8.93 3.29
C ASP A 45 11.85 7.98 2.49
N LEU A 46 11.28 8.46 1.38
CA LEU A 46 10.23 7.80 0.61
C LEU A 46 10.63 7.58 -0.84
N LEU A 47 10.73 6.31 -1.23
CA LEU A 47 10.89 5.89 -2.61
C LEU A 47 9.53 5.54 -3.21
N LEU A 48 9.32 5.96 -4.46
CA LEU A 48 8.13 5.58 -5.24
C LEU A 48 8.59 4.75 -6.43
N SER A 49 7.95 3.60 -6.63
CA SER A 49 8.14 2.78 -7.82
C SER A 49 7.85 3.61 -9.08
N GLU A 50 8.71 3.50 -10.10
CA GLU A 50 8.69 4.41 -11.26
C GLU A 50 7.34 4.42 -11.99
N HIS A 51 6.75 3.24 -12.19
CA HIS A 51 5.45 3.08 -12.85
C HIS A 51 4.30 3.80 -12.11
N LEU A 52 4.46 4.10 -10.82
CA LEU A 52 3.48 4.85 -10.03
C LEU A 52 3.64 6.37 -10.21
N LYS A 53 4.80 6.85 -10.67
CA LYS A 53 5.04 8.27 -10.95
C LYS A 53 4.48 8.70 -12.31
N THR A 54 4.50 7.80 -13.28
CA THR A 54 4.09 8.08 -14.66
C THR A 54 2.72 7.50 -15.01
N GLY A 55 2.19 6.65 -14.13
CA GLY A 55 1.09 5.76 -14.48
C GLY A 55 1.56 4.63 -15.40
N TYR A 56 0.67 3.68 -15.65
CA TYR A 56 0.94 2.53 -16.52
C TYR A 56 -0.33 2.05 -17.22
N GLN A 57 -0.16 1.35 -18.34
CA GLN A 57 -1.28 0.77 -19.07
C GLN A 57 -1.56 -0.63 -18.50
N GLY A 58 -2.71 -0.79 -17.86
CA GLY A 58 -3.24 -2.08 -17.45
C GLY A 58 -3.86 -2.83 -18.62
N ALA A 59 -4.36 -4.04 -18.37
CA ALA A 59 -4.89 -4.91 -19.41
C ALA A 59 -6.06 -4.28 -20.22
N SER A 60 -6.81 -3.37 -19.61
CA SER A 60 -8.01 -2.76 -20.22
C SER A 60 -8.13 -1.25 -20.01
N GLU A 61 -7.24 -0.62 -19.24
CA GLU A 61 -7.33 0.81 -18.89
C GLU A 61 -5.96 1.43 -18.59
N TYR A 62 -5.85 2.74 -18.81
CA TYR A 62 -4.70 3.50 -18.32
C TYR A 62 -4.91 3.83 -16.84
N ILE A 63 -3.95 3.43 -16.02
CA ILE A 63 -3.91 3.77 -14.61
C ILE A 63 -3.06 5.03 -14.47
N GLU A 64 -3.72 6.10 -14.05
CA GLU A 64 -3.11 7.40 -13.81
C GLU A 64 -1.97 7.33 -12.75
N PRO A 65 -1.02 8.28 -12.77
CA PRO A 65 -0.04 8.43 -11.70
C PRO A 65 -0.66 8.55 -10.32
N LEU A 66 0.12 8.22 -9.28
CA LEU A 66 -0.26 8.47 -7.90
C LEU A 66 -0.57 9.95 -7.67
N LYS A 67 -1.65 10.21 -6.95
CA LYS A 67 -2.09 11.54 -6.56
C LYS A 67 -2.38 11.62 -5.07
N SER A 68 -2.46 12.84 -4.56
CA SER A 68 -2.84 13.10 -3.18
C SER A 68 -4.18 12.43 -2.85
N GLY A 69 -4.24 11.75 -1.72
CA GLY A 69 -5.41 11.00 -1.27
C GLY A 69 -5.44 9.53 -1.71
N ASP A 70 -4.56 9.11 -2.63
CA ASP A 70 -4.47 7.69 -3.01
C ASP A 70 -4.03 6.84 -1.81
N THR A 71 -4.71 5.71 -1.61
CA THR A 71 -4.31 4.70 -0.62
C THR A 71 -3.27 3.78 -1.24
N VAL A 72 -2.18 3.52 -0.51
CA VAL A 72 -1.02 2.80 -1.04
C VAL A 72 -0.50 1.75 -0.06
N LEU A 73 0.18 0.73 -0.62
CA LEU A 73 0.98 -0.20 0.15
C LEU A 73 2.40 0.35 0.30
N VAL A 74 2.90 0.38 1.54
CA VAL A 74 4.24 0.87 1.89
C VAL A 74 5.05 -0.23 2.53
N LEU A 75 6.25 -0.48 1.99
CA LEU A 75 7.23 -1.41 2.56
C LEU A 75 8.39 -0.63 3.20
N LYS A 76 8.80 -1.03 4.40
CA LYS A 76 10.01 -0.54 5.07
C LYS A 76 11.15 -1.52 4.83
N ILE A 77 12.22 -1.05 4.20
CA ILE A 77 13.45 -1.81 4.01
C ILE A 77 14.57 -1.02 4.66
N ASP A 78 15.14 -1.57 5.74
CA ASP A 78 16.08 -0.88 6.62
C ASP A 78 15.55 0.49 7.10
N ASN A 79 16.12 1.58 6.61
CA ASN A 79 15.78 2.95 6.95
C ASN A 79 14.92 3.66 5.88
N LEU A 80 14.56 2.96 4.81
CA LEU A 80 13.80 3.53 3.70
C LEU A 80 12.37 2.99 3.68
N PHE A 81 11.45 3.84 3.25
CA PHE A 81 10.07 3.48 2.97
C PHE A 81 9.82 3.50 1.47
N ILE A 82 9.09 2.52 0.96
CA ILE A 82 8.88 2.31 -0.46
C ILE A 82 7.39 2.16 -0.73
N VAL A 83 6.84 3.04 -1.56
CA VAL A 83 5.51 2.89 -2.13
C VAL A 83 5.58 1.91 -3.31
N THR A 84 4.98 0.74 -3.14
CA THR A 84 5.05 -0.33 -4.15
C THR A 84 3.80 -0.41 -5.02
N GLU A 85 2.63 -0.10 -4.47
CA GLU A 85 1.35 -0.26 -5.17
C GLU A 85 0.30 0.77 -4.71
N ARG A 86 -0.64 1.09 -5.61
CA ARG A 86 -1.89 1.80 -5.30
C ARG A 86 -2.98 0.78 -5.00
N LEU A 87 -3.67 0.94 -3.88
CA LEU A 87 -4.78 0.09 -3.48
C LEU A 87 -6.10 0.71 -3.94
N VAL A 88 -6.90 -0.05 -4.68
CA VAL A 88 -8.22 0.35 -5.18
C VAL A 88 -9.26 -0.69 -4.77
N THR A 89 -10.48 -0.26 -4.48
CA THR A 89 -11.62 -1.17 -4.24
C THR A 89 -12.23 -1.60 -5.57
N GLY A 90 -12.53 -2.90 -5.72
CA GLY A 90 -13.26 -3.45 -6.87
C GLY A 90 -14.76 -3.55 -6.65
#